data_AF-A0A2V6ANS0-F1
#
_entry.id   AF-A0A2V6ANS0-F1
#
_cell.length_a   1.000
_cell.length_b   1.000
_cell.length_c   1.000
_cell.angle_alpha   90.00
_cell.angle_beta   90.00
_cell.angle_gamma   90.00
#
_symmetry.space_group_name_H-M   'P 1'
#
loop_
_entity.id
_entity.type
_entity.pdbx_description
1 polymer ?
#
loop_
_entity_poly.entity_id
_entity_poly.type
_entity_poly.pdbx_seq_one_letter_code
_entity_poly.pdbx_strand_id
1 'polypeptide(L)' 'MNNDRRVVITGLGAVTPLGNDVETFWRNLKNGVSGIHK' A
#
# COMPACT_ATOMS: atom_id res chain seq x y z
N MET A 1 -33.69 -5.39 1.64
CA MET A 1 -32.48 -6.20 1.95
C MET A 1 -31.31 -5.24 1.95
N ASN A 2 -30.71 -4.92 3.11
CA ASN A 2 -29.44 -4.19 3.11
C ASN A 2 -28.42 -5.08 2.39
N ASN A 3 -28.03 -4.68 1.19
CA ASN A 3 -27.11 -5.39 0.33
C ASN A 3 -25.65 -5.12 0.78
N ASP A 4 -25.43 -5.02 2.09
CA ASP A 4 -24.17 -4.63 2.73
C ASP A 4 -23.25 -5.86 2.80
N ARG A 5 -22.83 -6.33 1.63
CA ARG A 5 -21.82 -7.39 1.54
C ARG A 5 -20.50 -6.84 2.07
N ARG A 6 -20.17 -7.19 3.31
CA ARG A 6 -18.90 -6.86 3.94
C ARG A 6 -17.79 -7.64 3.25
N VAL A 7 -16.86 -6.91 2.66
CA VAL A 7 -15.64 -7.46 2.06
C VAL A 7 -14.45 -6.91 2.82
N VAL A 8 -13.44 -7.76 3.04
CA VAL A 8 -12.20 -7.39 3.71
C VAL A 8 -11.01 -7.75 2.83
N ILE A 9 -9.90 -7.05 3.05
CA ILE A 9 -8.61 -7.36 2.43
C ILE A 9 -7.90 -8.35 3.35
N THR A 10 -7.57 -9.53 2.85
CA THR A 10 -6.92 -10.61 3.62
C THR A 10 -5.40 -10.64 3.46
N GLY A 11 -4.86 -9.92 2.48
CA GLY A 11 -3.43 -9.86 2.23
C GLY A 11 -3.08 -8.69 1.31
N LEU A 12 -1.85 -8.20 1.46
CA LEU A 12 -1.29 -7.10 0.67
C LEU A 12 0.14 -7.46 0.26
N GLY A 13 0.52 -7.02 -0.93
CA GLY A 13 1.89 -7.07 -1.45
C GLY A 13 2.15 -5.80 -2.24
N ALA A 14 3.38 -5.31 -2.20
CA ALA A 14 3.75 -4.06 -2.86
C ALA A 14 5.12 -4.22 -3.53
N VAL A 15 5.21 -3.90 -4.81
CA VAL A 15 6.46 -3.76 -5.57
C VAL A 15 6.40 -2.41 -6.26
N THR A 16 7.14 -1.44 -5.72
CA THR A 16 7.04 -0.03 -6.10
C THR A 16 8.40 0.65 -5.95
N PRO A 17 8.63 1.81 -6.60
CA PRO A 17 9.83 2.62 -6.33
C PRO A 17 9.98 3.07 -4.86
N LEU A 18 8.91 3.02 -4.07
CA LEU A 18 8.92 3.35 -2.64
C LEU A 18 9.24 2.13 -1.75
N GLY A 19 9.35 0.93 -2.29
CA GLY A 19 9.58 -0.30 -1.53
C GLY A 19 9.00 -1.53 -2.21
N ASN A 20 9.64 -2.68 -1.96
CA ASN A 20 9.27 -3.99 -2.51
C ASN A 20 8.60 -4.92 -1.49
N ASP A 21 8.16 -4.33 -0.37
CA ASP A 21 7.34 -4.97 0.65
C ASP A 21 6.36 -3.93 1.23
N VAL A 22 5.30 -4.40 1.88
CA VAL A 22 4.22 -3.54 2.38
C VAL A 22 4.70 -2.57 3.45
N GLU A 23 5.62 -2.99 4.31
CA GLU A 23 6.10 -2.18 5.43
C GLU A 23 6.96 -1.02 4.93
N THR A 24 7.93 -1.31 4.06
CA THR A 24 8.81 -0.31 3.45
C THR A 24 8.00 0.68 2.62
N PHE A 25 7.08 0.17 1.78
CA PHE A 25 6.17 1.01 0.99
C PHE A 25 5.38 1.97 1.88
N TRP A 26 4.73 1.46 2.94
CA TRP A 26 3.88 2.26 3.81
C TRP A 26 4.65 3.31 4.60
N ARG A 27 5.83 2.95 5.13
CA ARG A 27 6.70 3.88 5.86
C ARG A 27 7.15 5.03 4.96
N ASN A 28 7.65 4.72 3.76
CA ASN A 28 8.14 5.73 2.82
C ASN A 28 7.02 6.64 2.31
N LEU A 29 5.85 6.07 2.01
CA LEU A 29 4.65 6.82 1.64
C LEU A 29 4.25 7.82 2.73
N LYS A 30 4.13 7.37 3.99
CA LYS A 30 3.76 8.25 5.11
C LYS A 30 4.79 9.34 5.39
N ASN A 31 6.06 9.08 5.14
CA ASN A 31 7.14 10.04 5.34
C ASN A 31 7.32 11.00 4.14
N GLY A 32 6.47 10.92 3.11
CA GLY A 32 6.53 11.81 1.96
C GLY A 32 7.75 11.58 1.06
N VAL A 33 8.34 10.38 1.08
CA VAL A 33 9.47 10.04 0.22
C VAL A 33 9.01 10.00 -1.24
N SER A 34 9.76 10.65 -2.14
CA SER A 34 9.54 10.54 -3.58
C SER A 34 10.26 9.30 -4.13
N GLY A 35 9.55 8.50 -4.92
CA GLY A 35 10.12 7.37 -5.66
C GLY A 35 10.63 7.73 -7.06
N ILE A 36 10.56 9.02 -7.43
CA ILE A 36 11.09 9.51 -8.71
C ILE A 36 12.52 9.98 -8.46
N HIS A 37 13.47 9.33 -9.12
CA HIS A 37 14.88 9.73 -9.16
C HIS A 37 15.21 10.29 -10.55
N LYS A 38 16.22 11.15 -10.63
CA LYS A 38 16.71 11.71 -11.90
C LYS A 38 17.56 10.69 -12.66
#